data_AF-A0A661K7P0-F1
#
_entry.id   AF-A0A661K7P0-F1
#
_cell.length_a   1.000
_cell.length_b   1.000
_cell.length_c   1.000
_cell.angle_alpha   90.00
_cell.angle_beta   90.00
_cell.angle_gamma   90.00
#
_symmetry.space_group_name_H-M   'P 1'
#
loop_
_entity.id
_entity.type
_entity.pdbx_description
1 polymer ?
#
loop_
_entity_poly.entity_id
_entity_poly.type
_entity_poly.pdbx_seq_one_letter_code
_entity_poly.pdbx_strand_id
1 'polypeptide(L)'
;MLSECKPPNIAKLICVVVLALGLAGCSWSHFNIKNFFTKKKPEPSAEELMQEGLDKFYGHKYDDALNAFQKVKERYPFSKYATMAELRVADAHYYEEEYP
;
A
#
# COMPACT_ATOMS: atom_id res chain seq x y z
N MET A 1 2.55 -59.03 -20.46
CA MET A 1 1.23 -59.67 -20.66
C MET A 1 0.40 -59.34 -19.43
N LEU A 2 -0.58 -58.45 -19.62
CA LEU A 2 -1.90 -58.35 -18.97
C LEU A 2 -1.92 -58.18 -17.42
N SER A 3 -2.22 -56.99 -16.90
CA SER A 3 -3.58 -56.52 -16.53
C SER A 3 -4.09 -57.32 -15.31
N GLU A 4 -4.62 -56.77 -14.21
CA GLU A 4 -5.41 -55.57 -13.99
C GLU A 4 -5.24 -55.07 -12.54
N CYS A 5 -4.95 -53.79 -12.37
CA CYS A 5 -5.14 -53.12 -11.08
C CYS A 5 -6.63 -53.08 -10.75
N LYS A 6 -7.00 -53.81 -9.70
CA LYS A 6 -8.30 -53.77 -9.00
C LYS A 6 -8.74 -52.31 -8.79
N PRO A 7 -10.01 -51.91 -9.06
CA PRO A 7 -10.41 -50.51 -8.95
C PRO A 7 -10.94 -50.19 -7.55
N PRO A 8 -10.20 -49.48 -6.67
CA PRO A 8 -10.82 -48.80 -5.56
C PRO A 8 -11.37 -47.48 -6.07
N ASN A 9 -12.69 -47.44 -6.32
CA ASN A 9 -13.53 -46.25 -6.29
C ASN A 9 -12.85 -44.94 -6.77
N ILE A 10 -12.36 -44.90 -8.01
CA ILE A 10 -11.74 -43.71 -8.61
C ILE A 10 -12.70 -42.51 -8.52
N ALA A 11 -14.01 -42.75 -8.63
CA ALA A 11 -15.06 -41.76 -8.39
C ALA A 11 -15.05 -41.21 -6.95
N LYS A 12 -14.78 -42.03 -5.92
CA LYS A 12 -14.63 -41.56 -4.54
C LYS A 12 -13.34 -40.77 -4.35
N LEU A 13 -12.25 -41.18 -5.01
CA LEU A 13 -10.97 -40.46 -4.96
C LEU A 13 -11.10 -39.06 -5.58
N ILE A 14 -11.79 -38.96 -6.72
CA ILE A 14 -12.09 -37.68 -7.39
C ILE A 14 -12.99 -36.81 -6.50
N CYS A 15 -14.04 -37.37 -5.88
CA CYS A 15 -14.90 -36.62 -4.96
C CYS A 15 -14.14 -36.08 -3.74
N VAL A 16 -13.19 -36.84 -3.16
CA VAL A 16 -12.39 -36.38 -2.01
C VAL A 16 -11.45 -35.24 -2.40
N VAL A 17 -10.84 -35.30 -3.59
CA VAL A 17 -9.96 -34.23 -4.09
C VAL A 17 -10.76 -32.95 -4.39
N VAL A 18 -11.94 -33.06 -4.99
CA VAL A 18 -12.83 -31.91 -5.24
C VAL A 18 -13.33 -31.29 -3.94
N LEU A 19 -13.65 -32.10 -2.94
CA LEU A 19 -14.08 -31.63 -1.62
C LEU A 19 -12.95 -30.90 -0.86
N ALA A 20 -11.72 -31.37 -0.97
CA ALA A 20 -10.55 -30.75 -0.35
C ALA A 20 -10.21 -29.38 -0.97
N LEU A 21 -10.37 -29.23 -2.29
CA LEU A 21 -10.16 -27.96 -2.99
C LEU A 21 -11.26 -26.92 -2.65
N GLY A 22 -12.48 -27.36 -2.38
CA GLY A 22 -13.59 -26.47 -1.99
C GLY A 22 -13.39 -25.81 -0.62
N LEU A 23 -12.78 -26.51 0.35
CA LEU A 23 -12.56 -25.99 1.70
C LEU A 23 -11.40 -24.99 1.80
N ALA A 24 -10.45 -25.02 0.84
CA ALA A 24 -9.37 -24.04 0.75
C ALA A 24 -9.84 -22.66 0.21
N GLY A 25 -11.10 -22.55 -0.24
CA GLY A 25 -11.63 -21.35 -0.89
C GLY A 25 -12.12 -20.24 0.06
N CYS A 26 -12.46 -20.53 1.32
CA CYS A 26 -13.14 -19.56 2.18
C CYS A 26 -12.22 -18.50 2.83
N SER A 27 -10.90 -18.63 2.72
CA SER A 27 -9.94 -17.62 3.23
C SER A 27 -9.12 -16.95 2.13
N TRP A 28 -9.37 -17.26 0.84
CA TRP A 28 -8.60 -16.68 -0.26
C TRP A 28 -8.99 -15.22 -0.52
N SER A 29 -10.24 -14.84 -0.24
CA SER A 29 -10.76 -13.48 -0.50
C SER A 29 -10.14 -12.38 0.37
N HIS A 30 -9.34 -12.70 1.40
CA HIS A 30 -8.67 -11.71 2.25
C HIS A 30 -7.13 -11.81 2.26
N PHE A 31 -6.51 -12.64 1.40
CA PHE A 31 -5.05 -12.68 1.30
C PHE A 31 -4.55 -11.67 0.26
N ASN A 32 -4.32 -10.44 0.72
CA ASN A 32 -3.80 -9.35 -0.10
C ASN A 32 -2.28 -9.55 -0.36
N ILE A 33 -1.95 -10.44 -1.30
CA ILE A 33 -0.57 -10.74 -1.77
C ILE A 33 0.22 -9.48 -2.18
N LYS A 34 -0.48 -8.39 -2.54
CA LYS A 34 0.14 -7.12 -2.95
C LYS A 34 1.01 -6.49 -1.85
N ASN A 35 0.67 -6.70 -0.57
CA ASN A 35 1.44 -6.15 0.56
C ASN A 35 2.74 -6.92 0.84
N PHE A 36 2.90 -8.13 0.30
CA PHE A 36 4.12 -8.93 0.48
C PHE A 36 5.21 -8.57 -0.53
N PHE A 37 4.83 -8.10 -1.73
CA PHE A 37 5.77 -7.76 -2.80
C PHE A 37 6.14 -6.27 -2.88
N THR A 38 5.56 -5.43 -2.02
CA THR A 38 5.93 -4.02 -1.93
C THR A 38 7.25 -3.91 -1.17
N LYS A 39 8.36 -4.09 -1.90
CA LYS A 39 9.70 -3.76 -1.43
C LYS A 39 9.66 -2.37 -0.78
N LYS A 40 10.07 -2.32 0.49
CA LYS A 40 10.29 -1.08 1.25
C LYS A 40 11.09 -0.12 0.37
N LYS A 41 10.44 0.91 -0.18
CA LYS A 41 11.14 1.94 -0.96
C LYS A 41 12.22 2.54 -0.05
N PRO A 42 13.42 2.85 -0.58
CA PRO A 42 14.41 3.60 0.18
C PRO A 42 13.72 4.84 0.77
N GLU A 43 13.98 5.11 2.05
CA GLU A 43 13.41 6.27 2.74
C GLU A 43 13.77 7.52 1.93
N PRO A 44 12.78 8.26 1.40
CA PRO A 44 13.07 9.44 0.61
C PRO A 44 13.75 10.48 1.49
N SER A 45 14.73 11.18 0.92
CA SER A 45 15.42 12.27 1.59
C SER A 45 14.44 13.39 1.94
N ALA A 46 14.79 14.23 2.91
CA ALA A 46 13.98 15.38 3.28
C ALA A 46 13.70 16.32 2.10
N GLU A 47 14.66 16.42 1.16
CA GLU A 47 14.52 17.23 -0.05
C GLU A 47 13.53 16.63 -1.03
N GLU A 48 13.61 15.32 -1.29
CA GLU A 48 12.69 14.63 -2.20
C GLU A 48 11.24 14.69 -1.70
N LEU A 49 11.01 14.48 -0.40
CA LEU A 49 9.67 14.64 0.20
C LEU A 49 9.17 16.08 0.10
N MET A 50 10.07 17.06 0.28
CA MET A 50 9.71 18.46 0.16
C MET A 50 9.34 18.82 -1.28
N GLN A 51 10.11 18.35 -2.26
CA GLN A 51 9.81 18.52 -3.68
C GLN A 51 8.49 17.84 -4.06
N GLU A 52 8.25 16.61 -3.62
CA GLU A 52 6.98 15.91 -3.86
C GLU A 52 5.78 16.71 -3.32
N GLY A 53 5.90 17.26 -2.11
CA GLY A 53 4.87 18.12 -1.53
C GLY A 53 4.65 19.39 -2.34
N LEU A 54 5.73 20.03 -2.82
CA LEU A 54 5.64 21.23 -3.67
C LEU A 54 4.98 20.93 -5.01
N ASP A 55 5.34 19.82 -5.67
CA ASP A 55 4.74 19.41 -6.94
C ASP A 55 3.23 19.22 -6.81
N LYS A 56 2.79 18.59 -5.71
CA LYS A 56 1.36 18.41 -5.40
C LYS A 56 0.67 19.73 -5.07
N PHE A 57 1.35 20.58 -4.31
CA PHE A 57 0.86 21.90 -3.94
C PHE A 57 0.61 22.78 -5.16
N TYR A 58 1.58 22.86 -6.09
CA TYR A 58 1.42 23.55 -7.37
C TYR A 58 0.40 22.87 -8.29
N GLY A 59 0.20 21.56 -8.12
CA GLY A 59 -0.86 20.80 -8.78
C GLY A 59 -2.26 20.98 -8.18
N HIS A 60 -2.47 21.92 -7.26
CA HIS A 60 -3.73 22.16 -6.53
C HIS A 60 -4.25 20.93 -5.75
N LYS A 61 -3.35 20.02 -5.35
CA LYS A 61 -3.68 18.86 -4.52
C LYS A 61 -3.18 19.12 -3.10
N TYR A 62 -3.90 19.97 -2.38
CA TYR A 62 -3.49 20.46 -1.06
C TYR A 62 -3.47 19.34 -0.01
N ASP A 63 -4.48 18.48 0.03
CA ASP A 63 -4.50 17.24 0.84
C ASP A 63 -3.22 16.38 0.71
N ASP A 64 -2.85 16.05 -0.53
CA ASP A 64 -1.70 15.20 -0.80
C ASP A 64 -0.38 15.91 -0.46
N ALA A 65 -0.36 17.24 -0.62
CA ALA A 65 0.78 18.09 -0.28
C ALA A 65 0.96 18.19 1.24
N LEU A 66 -0.12 18.40 1.99
CA LEU A 66 -0.15 18.37 3.45
C LEU A 66 0.45 17.08 3.99
N ASN A 67 0.04 15.93 3.44
CA ASN A 67 0.58 14.63 3.84
C ASN A 67 2.10 14.52 3.61
N ALA A 68 2.60 15.04 2.48
CA ALA A 68 4.02 15.03 2.16
C ALA A 68 4.81 15.97 3.10
N PHE A 69 4.33 17.18 3.35
CA PHE A 69 4.97 18.12 4.27
C PHE A 69 4.95 17.64 5.73
N GLN A 70 3.85 17.01 6.16
CA GLN A 70 3.75 16.40 7.49
C GLN A 70 4.81 15.31 7.69
N LYS A 71 5.05 14.46 6.67
CA LYS A 71 6.13 13.46 6.69
C LYS A 71 7.51 14.10 6.83
N VAL A 72 7.75 15.27 6.23
CA VAL A 72 9.02 16.01 6.42
C VAL A 72 9.16 16.45 7.88
N LYS A 73 8.10 16.98 8.50
CA LYS A 73 8.13 17.39 9.92
C LYS A 73 8.34 16.21 10.87
N GLU A 74 7.65 15.09 10.64
CA GLU A 74 7.70 13.91 11.50
C GLU A 74 9.06 13.19 11.42
N ARG A 75 9.63 13.07 10.22
CA ARG A 75 10.85 12.30 9.98
C ARG A 75 12.11 13.15 10.11
N TYR A 76 12.02 14.43 9.78
CA TYR A 76 13.17 15.33 9.68
C TYR A 76 12.96 16.66 10.43
N PRO A 77 12.60 16.64 11.73
CA PRO A 77 12.23 17.84 12.51
C PRO A 77 13.37 18.86 12.65
N PHE A 78 14.62 18.43 12.55
CA PHE A 78 15.80 19.30 12.67
C PHE A 78 16.45 19.63 11.31
N SER A 79 15.82 19.26 10.19
CA SER A 79 16.34 19.59 8.87
C SER A 79 16.05 21.03 8.49
N LYS A 80 16.85 21.60 7.57
CA LYS A 80 16.58 22.91 6.96
C LYS A 80 15.20 22.99 6.28
N TYR A 81 14.61 21.85 5.95
CA TYR A 81 13.31 21.74 5.29
C TYR A 81 12.14 21.67 6.29
N ALA A 82 12.38 21.45 7.58
CA ALA A 82 11.32 21.32 8.59
C ALA A 82 10.48 22.60 8.72
N THR A 83 11.15 23.74 8.88
CA THR A 83 10.50 25.06 8.96
C THR A 83 9.80 25.41 7.64
N MET A 84 10.42 25.06 6.51
CA MET A 84 9.81 25.30 5.19
C MET A 84 8.55 24.45 5.00
N ALA A 85 8.57 23.18 5.40
CA ALA A 85 7.42 22.28 5.34
C ALA A 85 6.27 22.80 6.19
N GLU A 86 6.54 23.28 7.40
CA GLU A 86 5.53 23.89 8.25
C GLU A 86 4.90 25.15 7.65
N LEU A 87 5.71 26.02 7.05
CA LEU A 87 5.20 27.18 6.33
C LEU A 87 4.29 26.76 5.16
N ARG A 88 4.69 25.73 4.40
CA ARG A 88 3.89 25.21 3.29
C ARG A 88 2.59 24.54 3.72
N VAL A 89 2.55 23.91 4.90
CA VAL A 89 1.31 23.42 5.49
C VAL A 89 0.33 24.57 5.74
N ALA A 90 0.82 25.69 6.28
CA ALA A 90 0.01 26.88 6.46
C ALA A 90 -0.47 27.45 5.11
N ASP A 91 0.39 27.52 4.10
CA ASP A 91 0.00 27.93 2.75
C ASP A 91 -1.09 26.98 2.17
N ALA A 92 -0.96 25.68 2.37
CA ALA A 92 -1.92 24.70 1.85
C ALA A 92 -3.31 24.86 2.46
N HIS A 93 -3.39 24.99 3.79
CA HIS A 93 -4.63 25.32 4.47
C HIS A 93 -5.20 26.68 4.02
N TYR A 94 -4.33 27.65 3.73
CA TYR A 94 -4.75 28.95 3.19
C TYR A 94 -5.49 28.80 1.86
N TYR A 95 -4.95 27.99 0.94
CA TYR A 95 -5.53 27.80 -0.38
C TYR A 95 -6.74 26.85 -0.41
N GLU A 96 -6.85 25.96 0.57
CA GLU A 96 -7.96 25.02 0.70
C GLU A 96 -9.22 25.68 1.27
N GLU A 97 -9.16 26.98 1.61
CA GLU A 97 -10.22 27.71 2.31
C GLU A 97 -10.66 27.06 3.64
N GLU A 98 -9.85 26.12 4.15
CA GLU A 98 -10.02 25.40 5.42
C GLU A 98 -9.51 26.26 6.59
N TYR A 99 -10.06 27.47 6.71
CA TYR A 99 -9.85 28.32 7.88
C TYR A 99 -10.95 28.07 8.90
N PRO A 100 -10.61 27.83 10.18
CA PRO A 100 -11.56 27.97 11.27
C PRO A 100 -11.94 29.43 11.54
#